data_AF-A0AA42Z086-F1
#
_entry.id   AF-A0AA42Z086-F1
#
_cell.length_a   1.000
_cell.length_b   1.000
_cell.length_c   1.000
_cell.angle_alpha   90.00
_cell.angle_beta   90.00
_cell.angle_gamma   90.00
#
_symmetry.space_group_name_H-M   'P 1'
#
loop_
_entity.id
_entity.type
_entity.pdbx_description
1 polymer ?
#
loop_
_entity_poly.entity_id
_entity_poly.type
_entity_poly.pdbx_seq_one_letter_code
_entity_poly.pdbx_strand_id
1 'polypeptide(L)' 'VDTGFYAHVRHPFYVGFIAFLAGLPLWLESYAGVLALPIVLIALVARIFVEEKTLRDTLPGYAEYMTRVRYRLIPLIW' A
#
# COMPACT_ATOMS: atom_id res chain seq x y z
N VAL A 1 -15.30 0.49 7.42
CA VAL A 1 -14.88 -0.92 7.65
C VAL A 1 -13.51 -0.85 8.27
N ASP A 2 -13.49 -0.98 9.59
CA ASP A 2 -12.42 -0.51 10.48
C ASP A 2 -12.03 -1.64 11.46
N THR A 3 -12.36 -2.88 11.08
CA THR A 3 -12.12 -4.11 11.84
C THR A 3 -11.04 -4.97 11.18
N GLY A 4 -10.19 -5.61 11.99
CA GLY A 4 -9.13 -6.53 11.54
C GLY A 4 -7.82 -5.84 11.14
N PHE A 5 -7.19 -6.30 10.06
CA PHE A 5 -5.90 -5.76 9.56
C PHE A 5 -5.98 -4.27 9.18
N TYR A 6 -7.15 -3.83 8.73
CA TYR A 6 -7.43 -2.44 8.42
C TYR A 6 -7.36 -1.52 9.66
N ALA A 7 -7.56 -2.06 10.86
CA ALA A 7 -7.39 -1.29 12.10
C ALA A 7 -5.91 -0.99 12.43
N HIS A 8 -4.97 -1.72 11.83
CA HIS A 8 -3.54 -1.58 12.09
C HIS A 8 -2.80 -0.94 10.92
N VAL A 9 -3.22 -1.21 9.68
CA VAL A 9 -2.60 -0.72 8.45
C VAL A 9 -3.70 -0.27 7.49
N ARG A 10 -3.58 0.91 6.88
CA ARG A 10 -4.62 1.42 5.96
C ARG A 10 -4.75 0.60 4.67
N HIS A 11 -3.65 0.00 4.23
CA HIS A 11 -3.54 -0.66 2.93
C HIS A 11 -2.88 -2.06 3.01
N PRO A 12 -3.44 -3.02 3.79
CA PRO A 12 -2.85 -4.34 3.97
C PRO A 12 -2.77 -5.14 2.65
N PHE A 13 -3.70 -4.90 1.72
CA PHE A 13 -3.68 -5.49 0.38
C PHE A 13 -2.40 -5.13 -0.40
N TYR A 14 -1.99 -3.86 -0.34
CA TYR A 14 -0.83 -3.39 -1.10
C TYR A 14 0.48 -3.99 -0.56
N VAL A 15 0.56 -4.32 0.73
CA VAL A 15 1.70 -5.06 1.31
C VAL A 15 1.83 -6.45 0.69
N GLY A 16 0.73 -7.21 0.66
CA GLY A 16 0.70 -8.53 0.01
C GLY A 16 0.99 -8.44 -1.49
N PHE A 17 0.50 -7.40 -2.15
CA PHE A 17 0.73 -7.17 -3.56
C PHE A 17 2.20 -6.86 -3.89
N ILE A 18 2.89 -6.07 -3.04
CA ILE A 18 4.34 -5.84 -3.17
C ILE A 18 5.12 -7.14 -2.96
N ALA A 19 4.78 -7.94 -1.95
CA ALA A 19 5.44 -9.21 -1.70
C ALA A 19 5.25 -10.19 -2.87
N PHE A 20 4.04 -10.24 -3.43
CA PHE A 20 3.73 -11.05 -4.62
C PHE A 20 4.52 -10.59 -5.85
N LEU A 21 4.52 -9.28 -6.13
CA LEU A 21 5.27 -8.69 -7.23
C LEU A 21 6.77 -8.89 -7.07
N ALA A 22 7.29 -8.91 -5.85
CA ALA A 22 8.70 -9.21 -5.58
C ALA A 22 9.02 -10.70 -5.74
N GLY A 23 8.08 -11.59 -5.41
CA GLY A 23 8.21 -13.03 -5.59
C GLY A 23 8.22 -13.47 -7.05
N LEU A 24 7.47 -12.82 -7.94
CA LEU A 24 7.41 -13.14 -9.37
C LEU A 24 8.78 -13.10 -10.10
N PRO A 25 9.56 -12.02 -10.03
CA PRO A 25 10.85 -11.95 -10.72
C PRO A 25 11.91 -12.85 -10.09
N LEU A 26 11.81 -13.12 -8.78
CA LEU A 26 12.65 -14.12 -8.10
C LEU A 26 12.31 -15.53 -8.59
N TRP A 27 11.03 -15.85 -8.75
CA TRP A 27 10.59 -17.16 -9.25
C TRP A 27 10.94 -17.38 -10.73
N LEU A 28 10.87 -16.33 -11.54
CA LEU A 28 11.24 -16.35 -12.96
C LEU A 28 12.75 -16.20 -13.20
N GLU A 29 13.56 -16.06 -12.14
CA GLU A 29 14.99 -15.75 -12.19
C GLU A 29 15.33 -14.58 -13.14
N SER A 30 14.41 -13.61 -13.24
CA SER A 30 14.45 -12.55 -14.24
C SER A 30 14.98 -11.26 -13.65
N TYR A 31 16.23 -10.93 -13.96
CA TYR A 31 16.87 -9.66 -13.61
C TYR A 31 16.10 -8.44 -14.15
N ALA A 32 15.46 -8.58 -15.31
CA ALA A 32 14.62 -7.53 -15.90
C ALA A 32 13.37 -7.27 -15.04
N GLY A 33 12.76 -8.32 -14.48
CA GLY A 33 11.63 -8.19 -13.57
C GLY A 33 12.02 -7.57 -12.23
N VAL A 34 13.23 -7.87 -11.73
CA VAL A 34 13.77 -7.21 -10.52
C VAL A 34 14.01 -5.72 -10.77
N LEU A 35 14.51 -5.34 -11.95
CA LEU A 35 14.68 -3.94 -12.35
C LEU A 35 13.35 -3.19 -12.51
N ALA A 36 12.26 -3.89 -12.87
CA ALA A 36 10.93 -3.30 -13.00
C ALA A 36 10.23 -3.06 -11.65
N LEU A 37 10.60 -3.78 -10.59
CA LEU A 37 10.02 -3.62 -9.24
C LEU A 37 10.01 -2.18 -8.71
N PRO A 38 11.12 -1.42 -8.72
CA PRO A 38 11.11 -0.05 -8.20
C PRO A 38 10.16 0.87 -8.97
N ILE A 39 10.00 0.67 -10.29
CA ILE A 39 9.05 1.45 -11.11
C ILE A 39 7.62 1.17 -10.65
N VAL A 40 7.28 -0.10 -10.45
CA VAL A 40 5.95 -0.51 -9.98
C VAL A 40 5.71 -0.02 -8.56
N LEU A 41 6.70 -0.10 -7.67
CA LEU A 41 6.62 0.43 -6.30
C LEU A 41 6.32 1.94 -6.28
N ILE A 42 7.02 2.73 -7.08
CA ILE A 42 6.78 4.18 -7.18
C ILE A 42 5.37 4.46 -7.70
N ALA A 43 4.93 3.74 -8.73
CA ALA A 43 3.56 3.88 -9.26
C ALA A 43 2.51 3.51 -8.20
N LEU A 44 2.74 2.45 -7.43
CA LEU A 44 1.86 2.00 -6.35
C LEU A 44 1.75 3.05 -5.25
N VAL A 45 2.88 3.63 -4.83
CA VAL A 45 2.92 4.70 -3.83
C VAL A 45 2.13 5.91 -4.33
N ALA A 46 2.38 6.36 -5.56
CA ALA A 46 1.62 7.46 -6.15
C ALA A 46 0.11 7.17 -6.17
N ARG A 47 -0.28 5.93 -6.50
CA ARG A 47 -1.68 5.50 -6.52
C ARG A 47 -2.33 5.56 -5.14
N ILE A 48 -1.61 5.14 -4.10
CA ILE A 48 -2.07 5.22 -2.70
C ILE A 48 -2.30 6.67 -2.28
N PHE A 49 -1.42 7.59 -2.67
CA PHE A 49 -1.61 9.02 -2.38
C PHE A 49 -2.86 9.60 -3.05
N VAL A 50 -3.12 9.22 -4.30
CA VAL A 50 -4.33 9.64 -5.02
C VAL A 50 -5.57 9.04 -4.37
N GLU A 51 -5.54 7.74 -4.04
CA GLU A 51 -6.65 7.03 -3.40
C GLU A 51 -6.97 7.63 -2.03
N GLU A 52 -5.98 7.88 -1.17
CA GLU A 52 -6.19 8.54 0.12
C GLU A 52 -6.72 9.97 -0.02
N LYS A 53 -6.26 10.73 -1.03
CA LYS A 53 -6.78 12.07 -1.30
C LYS A 53 -8.26 12.01 -1.67
N THR A 54 -8.63 11.11 -2.59
CA THR A 54 -10.02 10.90 -2.97
C THR A 54 -10.86 10.43 -1.80
N LEU A 55 -10.37 9.50 -0.98
CA LEU A 55 -11.08 8.99 0.20
C LEU A 55 -11.27 10.08 1.27
N ARG A 56 -10.29 10.97 1.46
CA ARG A 56 -10.43 12.12 2.36
C ARG A 56 -11.51 13.09 1.87
N ASP A 57 -11.59 13.32 0.56
CA ASP A 57 -12.50 14.30 -0.03
C ASP A 57 -13.93 13.76 -0.20
N THR A 58 -14.10 12.44 -0.37
CA THR A 58 -15.41 11.82 -0.63
C THR A 58 -16.03 11.11 0.58
N LEU A 59 -15.24 10.66 1.57
CA LEU A 59 -15.77 10.02 2.78
C LEU A 59 -15.69 10.95 4.01
N PRO A 60 -16.83 11.57 4.43
CA PRO A 60 -16.90 12.24 5.72
C PRO A 60 -16.66 11.23 6.85
N GLY A 61 -15.67 11.50 7.72
CA GLY A 61 -15.21 10.58 8.78
C GLY A 61 -13.90 9.84 8.46
N TYR A 62 -13.42 9.87 7.20
CA TYR A 62 -12.13 9.25 6.86
C TYR A 62 -10.94 9.96 7.53
N ALA A 63 -11.06 11.26 7.80
CA ALA A 63 -10.06 12.01 8.55
C ALA A 63 -9.88 11.50 9.99
N GLU A 64 -10.96 11.10 10.66
CA GLU A 64 -10.91 10.47 12.00
C GLU A 64 -10.37 9.03 11.93
N TYR A 65 -10.62 8.33 10.82
CA TYR A 65 -10.02 7.02 10.59
C TYR A 65 -8.49 7.12 10.39
N MET A 66 -8.01 8.15 9.67
CA MET A 66 -6.57 8.39 9.51
C MET A 66 -5.87 8.76 10.82
N THR A 67 -6.55 9.45 11.76
CA THR A 67 -5.95 9.77 13.07
C THR A 67 -5.86 8.54 13.96
N ARG A 68 -6.80 7.60 13.84
CA ARG A 68 -6.78 6.31 14.54
C ARG A 68 -5.72 5.34 13.99
N VAL A 69 -5.61 5.23 12.66
CA VAL A 69 -4.68 4.31 12.00
C VAL A 69 -3.55 5.10 11.35
N ARG A 70 -2.41 5.27 12.03
CA ARG A 70 -1.28 6.06 11.50
C ARG A 70 -0.51 5.36 10.38
N TYR A 71 -0.42 4.04 10.41
CA TYR A 71 0.43 3.27 9.50
C TYR A 71 -0.25 3.05 8.15
N ARG A 72 0.42 3.43 7.06
CA ARG A 72 -0.13 3.27 5.70
C ARG A 72 0.16 1.89 5.13
N LEU A 73 1.39 1.42 5.29
CA LEU A 73 1.92 0.26 4.57
C LEU A 73 2.72 -0.67 5.47
N ILE A 74 3.67 -0.15 6.27
CA ILE A 74 4.54 -1.00 7.09
C ILE A 74 4.65 -0.38 8.50
N PRO A 75 4.23 -1.09 9.56
CA PRO A 75 4.44 -0.61 10.92
C PRO A 75 5.94 -0.35 11.14
N LEU A 76 6.29 0.86 11.62
CA LEU A 76 7.64 1.38 11.92
C LEU A 76 8.46 2.00 10.77
N ILE A 77 8.08 1.83 9.50
CA ILE A 77 8.73 2.54 8.38
C ILE A 77 7.78 3.61 7.81
N TRP A 78 6.45 3.38 7.92
CA TRP A 78 5.39 4.33 7.57
C TRP A 78 4.04 4.01 8.22
#